data_AF-A0A914PYQ5-F1
#
_entry.id   AF-A0A914PYQ5-F1
#
_cell.length_a   1.000
_cell.length_b   1.000
_cell.length_c   1.000
_cell.angle_alpha   90.00
_cell.angle_beta   90.00
_cell.angle_gamma   90.00
#
_symmetry.space_group_name_H-M   'P 1'
#
loop_
_entity.id
_entity.type
_entity.pdbx_description
1 polymer ?
#
loop_
_entity_poly.entity_id
_entity_poly.type
_entity_poly.pdbx_seq_one_letter_code
_entity_poly.pdbx_strand_id
1 'polypeptide(L)'
;MTHENFNGPELHKCFNVLKLIENGLVDLVKDYENYIIDFTTKKFGKDFNDPKVFVNVIAEAHEKFDKLTTKTFDRHREFTEIMDRALRTIVNGDKLSKPGDKLARYSDAMLRKSATPDAERKPENLGIALKYLNDKEQFEKPYQMLLANRLLGLILYKSLLEC
;
A
#
# COMPACT_ATOMS: atom_id res chain seq x y z
N MET A 1 -20.98 12.14 6.51
CA MET A 1 -21.46 11.15 5.52
C MET A 1 -20.98 9.77 5.95
N THR A 2 -21.83 8.74 5.92
CA THR A 2 -21.41 7.35 6.20
C THR A 2 -20.54 6.83 5.07
N HIS A 3 -19.56 5.97 5.39
CA HIS A 3 -18.52 5.44 4.48
C HIS A 3 -19.02 4.68 3.23
N GLU A 4 -20.33 4.47 3.09
CA GLU A 4 -20.99 3.83 1.94
C GLU A 4 -21.22 4.82 0.76
N ASN A 5 -21.11 6.13 0.98
CA ASN A 5 -21.53 7.14 0.01
C ASN A 5 -20.56 7.41 -1.15
N PHE A 6 -19.37 6.82 -1.17
CA PHE A 6 -18.37 7.15 -2.20
C PHE A 6 -18.54 6.41 -3.54
N ASN A 7 -19.36 5.35 -3.59
CA ASN A 7 -19.51 4.53 -4.81
C ASN A 7 -20.79 4.83 -5.64
N GLY A 8 -21.55 5.87 -5.28
CA GLY A 8 -22.82 6.18 -5.94
C GLY A 8 -22.70 7.10 -7.15
N PRO A 9 -23.52 6.92 -8.21
CA PRO A 9 -23.62 7.86 -9.33
C PRO A 9 -24.03 9.28 -8.90
N GLU A 10 -24.67 9.42 -7.74
CA GLU A 10 -25.02 10.69 -7.11
C GLU A 10 -23.76 11.48 -6.72
N LEU A 11 -22.71 10.81 -6.25
CA LEU A 11 -21.48 11.49 -5.85
C LEU A 11 -20.76 12.12 -7.04
N HIS A 12 -20.76 11.46 -8.20
CA HIS A 12 -20.18 12.03 -9.41
C HIS A 12 -20.92 13.31 -9.84
N LYS A 13 -22.26 13.33 -9.71
CA LYS A 13 -23.05 14.55 -9.96
C LYS A 13 -22.71 15.65 -8.96
N CYS A 14 -22.61 15.32 -7.67
CA CYS A 14 -22.22 16.26 -6.62
C CYS A 14 -20.83 16.86 -6.90
N PHE A 15 -19.85 16.02 -7.21
CA PHE A 15 -18.51 16.44 -7.61
C PHE A 15 -18.52 17.41 -8.79
N ASN A 16 -19.31 17.13 -9.83
CA ASN A 16 -19.42 17.99 -11.01
C ASN A 16 -20.00 19.38 -10.71
N VAL A 17 -20.82 19.52 -9.67
CA VAL A 17 -21.33 20.82 -9.21
C VAL A 17 -20.29 21.50 -8.32
N LEU A 18 -19.75 20.79 -7.33
CA LEU A 18 -18.81 21.34 -6.35
C LEU A 18 -17.51 21.85 -7.00
N LYS A 19 -17.04 21.21 -8.07
CA LYS A 19 -15.83 21.64 -8.78
C LYS A 19 -15.96 23.00 -9.47
N LEU A 20 -17.18 23.51 -9.65
CA LEU A 20 -17.44 24.82 -10.26
C LEU A 20 -17.49 25.96 -9.23
N ILE A 21 -17.53 25.61 -7.94
CA ILE A 21 -17.62 26.56 -6.84
C ILE A 21 -16.22 26.76 -6.26
N GLU A 22 -15.84 28.01 -6.00
CA GLU A 22 -14.59 28.32 -5.32
C GLU A 22 -14.54 27.61 -3.96
N ASN A 23 -13.47 26.84 -3.71
CA ASN A 23 -13.30 26.00 -2.52
C ASN A 23 -14.41 24.95 -2.30
N GLY A 24 -15.25 24.65 -3.31
CA GLY A 24 -16.37 23.72 -3.18
C GLY A 24 -15.95 22.27 -2.91
N LEU A 25 -14.69 21.92 -3.19
CA LEU A 25 -14.16 20.56 -3.00
C LEU A 25 -13.55 20.32 -1.61
N VAL A 26 -13.32 21.36 -0.80
CA VAL A 26 -12.52 21.26 0.44
C VAL A 26 -13.05 20.20 1.41
N ASP A 27 -14.35 20.24 1.70
CA ASP A 27 -14.96 19.27 2.63
C ASP A 27 -15.01 17.86 2.02
N LEU A 28 -15.23 17.75 0.71
CA LEU A 28 -15.28 16.46 0.01
C LEU A 28 -13.91 15.78 -0.02
N VAL A 29 -12.83 16.55 -0.23
CA VAL A 29 -11.44 16.06 -0.19
C VAL A 29 -11.08 15.59 1.22
N LYS A 30 -11.49 16.35 2.24
CA LYS A 30 -11.27 15.97 3.65
C LYS A 30 -12.01 14.68 4.01
N ASP A 31 -13.28 14.56 3.62
CA ASP A 31 -14.07 13.35 3.87
C ASP A 31 -13.51 12.14 3.11
N TYR A 32 -13.00 12.36 1.89
CA TYR A 32 -12.35 11.32 1.12
C TYR A 32 -11.04 10.84 1.77
N GLU A 33 -10.20 11.76 2.28
CA GLU A 33 -8.99 11.41 3.04
C GLU A 33 -9.32 10.56 4.27
N ASN A 34 -10.30 11.01 5.06
CA ASN A 34 -10.76 10.29 6.24
C ASN A 34 -11.29 8.89 5.89
N TYR A 35 -11.98 8.77 4.76
CA TYR A 35 -12.47 7.47 4.29
C TYR A 35 -11.33 6.52 3.92
N ILE A 36 -10.27 7.01 3.27
CA ILE A 36 -9.09 6.19 2.95
C ILE A 36 -8.41 5.70 4.23
N ILE A 37 -8.21 6.60 5.19
CA ILE A 37 -7.56 6.28 6.46
C ILE A 37 -8.40 5.26 7.25
N ASP A 38 -9.69 5.51 7.42
CA ASP A 38 -10.59 4.63 8.15
C ASP A 38 -10.69 3.23 7.51
N PHE A 39 -10.88 3.16 6.19
CA PHE A 39 -10.96 1.88 5.48
C PHE A 39 -9.67 1.06 5.67
N THR A 40 -8.53 1.70 5.47
CA THR A 40 -7.23 1.02 5.49
C THR A 40 -6.84 0.59 6.90
N THR A 41 -7.05 1.46 7.90
CA THR A 41 -6.77 1.15 9.32
C THR A 41 -7.67 0.04 9.85
N LYS A 42 -8.97 0.03 9.50
CA LYS A 42 -9.88 -1.06 9.84
C LYS A 42 -9.44 -2.39 9.22
N LYS A 43 -8.97 -2.36 7.97
CA LYS A 43 -8.47 -3.56 7.26
C LYS A 43 -7.23 -4.16 7.90
N PHE A 44 -6.35 -3.34 8.48
CA PHE A 44 -5.20 -3.85 9.21
C PHE A 44 -5.57 -4.56 10.51
N GLY A 45 -6.58 -4.08 11.24
CA GLY A 45 -6.97 -4.63 12.52
C GLY A 45 -5.78 -4.74 13.50
N LYS A 46 -5.61 -5.91 14.13
CA LYS A 46 -4.48 -6.18 15.04
C LYS A 46 -3.22 -6.69 14.33
N ASP A 47 -3.33 -7.06 13.05
CA ASP A 47 -2.28 -7.75 12.30
C ASP A 47 -1.41 -6.79 11.47
N PHE A 48 -1.45 -5.49 11.77
CA PHE A 48 -0.64 -4.46 11.10
C PHE A 48 0.87 -4.76 11.11
N ASN A 49 1.34 -5.58 12.06
CA ASN A 49 2.74 -5.96 12.18
C ASN A 49 3.14 -7.14 11.29
N ASP A 50 2.18 -7.89 10.74
CA ASP A 50 2.47 -8.97 9.81
C ASP A 50 2.88 -8.41 8.44
N PRO A 51 4.08 -8.77 7.90
CA PRO A 51 4.55 -8.27 6.61
C PRO A 51 3.61 -8.53 5.42
N LYS A 52 2.92 -9.68 5.41
CA LYS A 52 2.01 -10.07 4.33
C LYS A 52 0.72 -9.27 4.40
N VAL A 53 0.14 -9.13 5.59
CA VAL A 53 -1.03 -8.27 5.82
C VAL A 53 -0.69 -6.83 5.47
N PHE A 54 0.48 -6.35 5.90
CA PHE A 54 0.95 -4.99 5.63
C PHE A 54 0.93 -4.68 4.12
N VAL A 55 1.61 -5.49 3.31
CA VAL A 55 1.71 -5.27 1.85
C VAL A 55 0.34 -5.43 1.16
N ASN A 56 -0.41 -6.48 1.50
CA ASN A 56 -1.66 -6.77 0.82
C ASN A 56 -2.74 -5.73 1.09
N VAL A 57 -2.86 -5.22 2.32
CA VAL A 57 -3.86 -4.19 2.67
C VAL A 57 -3.54 -2.86 1.98
N ILE A 58 -2.26 -2.47 1.89
CA ILE A 58 -1.86 -1.26 1.16
C ILE A 58 -2.17 -1.39 -0.33
N ALA A 59 -1.86 -2.54 -0.93
CA ALA A 59 -2.17 -2.79 -2.34
C ALA A 59 -3.68 -2.80 -2.61
N GLU A 60 -4.48 -3.44 -1.74
CA GLU A 60 -5.94 -3.44 -1.84
C GLU A 60 -6.53 -2.03 -1.72
N ALA A 61 -6.02 -1.23 -0.77
CA ALA A 61 -6.44 0.15 -0.59
C ALA A 61 -6.11 0.99 -1.84
N HIS A 62 -4.88 0.90 -2.35
CA HIS A 62 -4.48 1.58 -3.57
C HIS A 62 -5.39 1.23 -4.75
N GLU A 63 -5.61 -0.06 -5.02
CA GLU A 63 -6.46 -0.50 -6.14
C GLU A 63 -7.90 0.00 -6.00
N LYS A 64 -8.47 -0.08 -4.79
CA LYS A 64 -9.83 0.40 -4.51
C LYS A 64 -9.95 1.89 -4.77
N PHE A 65 -9.03 2.68 -4.21
CA PHE A 65 -9.12 4.14 -4.27
C PHE A 65 -8.68 4.71 -5.61
N ASP A 66 -7.78 4.06 -6.36
CA ASP A 66 -7.46 4.45 -7.74
C ASP A 66 -8.67 4.24 -8.66
N LYS A 67 -9.37 3.09 -8.53
CA LYS A 67 -10.62 2.84 -9.25
C LYS A 67 -11.71 3.84 -8.90
N LEU A 68 -11.88 4.15 -7.62
CA LEU A 68 -12.86 5.13 -7.15
C LEU A 68 -12.52 6.54 -7.67
N THR A 69 -11.26 6.97 -7.56
CA THR A 69 -10.80 8.26 -8.05
C THR A 69 -10.99 8.40 -9.56
N THR A 70 -10.74 7.32 -10.30
CA THR A 70 -10.93 7.29 -11.75
C THR A 70 -12.40 7.37 -12.13
N LYS A 71 -13.28 6.59 -11.47
CA LYS A 71 -14.70 6.49 -11.85
C LYS A 71 -15.55 7.66 -11.38
N THR A 72 -15.30 8.17 -10.17
CA THR A 72 -16.16 9.18 -9.55
C THR A 72 -15.63 10.59 -9.73
N PHE A 73 -14.31 10.76 -9.72
CA PHE A 73 -13.65 12.06 -9.75
C PHE A 73 -12.89 12.32 -11.05
N ASP A 74 -13.05 11.51 -12.10
CA ASP A 74 -12.38 11.65 -13.40
C ASP A 74 -10.85 11.81 -13.29
N ARG A 75 -10.23 11.12 -12.32
CA ARG A 75 -8.80 11.28 -11.97
C ARG A 75 -8.39 12.73 -11.65
N HIS A 76 -9.29 13.49 -11.04
CA HIS A 76 -9.00 14.86 -10.61
C HIS A 76 -7.75 14.91 -9.72
N ARG A 77 -6.88 15.89 -9.99
CA ARG A 77 -5.53 15.96 -9.41
C ARG A 77 -5.56 15.95 -7.89
N GLU A 78 -6.44 16.76 -7.30
CA GLU A 78 -6.58 16.90 -5.85
C GLU A 78 -6.97 15.58 -5.16
N PHE A 79 -7.84 14.78 -5.78
CA PHE A 79 -8.24 13.48 -5.27
C PHE A 79 -7.15 12.40 -5.45
N THR A 80 -6.30 12.55 -6.47
CA THR A 80 -5.13 11.67 -6.66
C THR A 80 -4.05 12.01 -5.63
N GLU A 81 -3.80 13.31 -5.40
CA GLU A 81 -2.81 13.80 -4.43
C GLU A 81 -3.19 13.43 -3.00
N ILE A 82 -4.46 13.60 -2.62
CA ILE A 82 -4.95 13.25 -1.29
C ILE A 82 -4.89 11.74 -1.02
N MET A 83 -5.18 10.91 -2.04
CA MET A 83 -5.04 9.46 -1.96
C MET A 83 -3.59 9.06 -1.72
N ASP A 84 -2.67 9.61 -2.52
CA ASP A 84 -1.26 9.32 -2.38
C ASP A 84 -0.72 9.83 -1.02
N ARG A 85 -1.17 10.99 -0.55
CA ARG A 85 -0.82 11.52 0.79
C ARG A 85 -1.32 10.61 1.90
N ALA A 86 -2.59 10.20 1.88
CA ALA A 86 -3.17 9.33 2.90
C ALA A 86 -2.40 8.00 3.00
N LEU A 87 -2.15 7.35 1.88
CA LEU A 87 -1.41 6.08 1.83
C LEU A 87 0.06 6.25 2.28
N ARG A 88 0.73 7.35 1.91
CA ARG A 88 2.06 7.67 2.47
C ARG A 88 2.03 7.84 3.99
N THR A 89 1.05 8.56 4.52
CA THR A 89 0.92 8.76 5.98
C THR A 89 0.69 7.43 6.70
N ILE A 90 -0.10 6.53 6.13
CA ILE A 90 -0.36 5.21 6.70
C ILE A 90 0.90 4.33 6.66
N VAL A 91 1.58 4.27 5.52
CA VAL A 91 2.80 3.45 5.34
C VAL A 91 3.94 3.94 6.22
N ASN A 92 4.09 5.26 6.35
CA ASN A 92 5.14 5.90 7.14
C ASN A 92 4.60 6.44 8.46
N GLY A 93 3.57 5.78 9.02
CA GLY A 93 3.08 6.07 10.38
C GLY A 93 4.17 5.87 11.42
N ASP A 94 3.81 5.77 12.70
CA ASP A 94 4.79 5.76 13.81
C ASP A 94 6.06 4.93 13.48
N LYS A 95 7.24 5.55 13.69
CA LYS A 95 8.56 5.02 13.31
C LYS A 95 8.82 3.63 13.89
N LEU A 96 8.15 3.28 14.98
CA LEU A 96 8.18 1.94 15.59
C LEU A 96 7.66 0.84 14.66
N SER A 97 6.86 1.17 13.65
CA SER A 97 6.28 0.22 12.70
C SER A 97 7.28 -0.37 11.71
N LYS A 98 8.50 0.21 11.57
CA LYS A 98 9.59 -0.24 10.69
C LYS A 98 9.08 -0.74 9.32
N PRO A 99 8.41 0.12 8.53
CA PRO A 99 7.74 -0.31 7.31
C PRO A 99 8.72 -0.94 6.31
N GLY A 100 9.93 -0.41 6.18
CA GLY A 100 10.96 -0.99 5.31
C GLY A 100 11.38 -2.41 5.70
N ASP A 101 11.46 -2.74 7.00
CA ASP A 101 11.76 -4.10 7.48
C ASP A 101 10.63 -5.07 7.12
N LYS A 102 9.36 -4.64 7.25
CA LYS A 102 8.19 -5.43 6.83
C LYS A 102 8.25 -5.71 5.33
N LEU A 103 8.51 -4.70 4.51
CA LEU A 103 8.65 -4.86 3.06
C LEU A 103 9.79 -5.81 2.69
N ALA A 104 10.94 -5.70 3.36
CA ALA A 104 12.09 -6.58 3.14
C ALA A 104 11.78 -8.03 3.52
N ARG A 105 11.12 -8.27 4.66
CA ARG A 105 10.68 -9.61 5.09
C ARG A 105 9.65 -10.22 4.14
N TYR A 106 8.71 -9.41 3.65
CA TYR A 106 7.74 -9.87 2.65
C TYR A 106 8.46 -10.31 1.37
N SER A 107 9.39 -9.49 0.88
CA SER A 107 10.21 -9.82 -0.29
C SER A 107 11.03 -11.08 -0.09
N ASP A 108 11.67 -11.27 1.07
CA ASP A 108 12.40 -12.50 1.38
C ASP A 108 11.45 -13.72 1.39
N ALA A 109 10.29 -13.62 2.02
CA ALA A 109 9.31 -14.70 2.06
C ALA A 109 8.83 -15.10 0.64
N MET A 110 8.66 -14.14 -0.27
CA MET A 110 8.33 -14.41 -1.67
C MET A 110 9.39 -15.27 -2.35
N LEU A 111 10.66 -14.94 -2.13
CA LEU A 111 11.78 -15.68 -2.71
C LEU A 111 11.88 -17.12 -2.14
N ARG A 112 11.30 -17.44 -0.97
CA ARG A 112 11.36 -18.81 -0.39
C ARG A 112 10.34 -19.77 -1.01
N LYS A 113 9.21 -19.25 -1.49
CA LYS A 113 8.07 -20.05 -1.95
C LYS A 113 7.83 -19.84 -3.45
N SER A 114 8.55 -20.59 -4.28
CA SER A 114 8.21 -20.74 -5.70
C SER A 114 7.16 -21.83 -5.86
N ALA A 115 6.05 -21.53 -6.56
CA ALA A 115 4.98 -22.44 -7.01
C ALA A 115 3.64 -22.46 -6.25
N THR A 116 3.03 -21.28 -6.00
CA THR A 116 1.55 -21.19 -5.95
C THR A 116 1.03 -20.07 -6.86
N PRO A 117 -0.18 -20.18 -7.45
CA PRO A 117 -0.76 -19.15 -8.34
C PRO A 117 -0.84 -17.76 -7.69
N ASP A 118 -1.00 -17.75 -6.36
CA ASP A 118 -0.97 -16.56 -5.51
C ASP A 118 0.38 -15.82 -5.55
N ALA A 119 1.42 -16.36 -6.22
CA ALA A 119 2.74 -15.75 -6.36
C ALA A 119 2.83 -14.64 -7.42
N GLU A 120 1.95 -14.64 -8.43
CA GLU A 120 2.06 -13.70 -9.57
C GLU A 120 1.72 -12.24 -9.18
N ARG A 121 0.78 -12.04 -8.24
CA ARG A 121 0.38 -10.70 -7.76
C ARG A 121 1.28 -10.11 -6.66
N LYS A 122 2.13 -10.95 -6.05
CA LYS A 122 3.02 -10.54 -4.94
C LYS A 122 4.03 -9.45 -5.33
N PRO A 123 4.71 -9.50 -6.49
CA PRO A 123 5.66 -8.44 -6.86
C PRO A 123 4.98 -7.09 -7.15
N GLU A 124 3.79 -7.10 -7.76
CA GLU A 124 3.01 -5.88 -8.00
C GLU A 124 2.59 -5.21 -6.68
N ASN A 125 2.06 -6.00 -5.74
CA ASN A 125 1.67 -5.51 -4.42
C ASN A 125 2.85 -4.91 -3.65
N LEU A 126 4.02 -5.56 -3.70
CA LEU A 126 5.24 -5.04 -3.09
C LEU A 126 5.65 -3.70 -3.74
N GLY A 127 5.57 -3.59 -5.06
CA GLY A 127 5.84 -2.35 -5.79
C GLY A 127 4.92 -1.20 -5.38
N ILE A 128 3.61 -1.48 -5.23
CA ILE A 128 2.64 -0.49 -4.74
C ILE A 128 2.97 -0.04 -3.32
N ALA A 129 3.27 -0.96 -2.40
CA ALA A 129 3.63 -0.57 -1.04
C ALA A 129 4.94 0.22 -0.97
N LEU A 130 5.94 -0.13 -1.81
CA LEU A 130 7.20 0.61 -1.94
C LEU A 130 7.01 2.02 -2.50
N LYS A 131 6.04 2.26 -3.41
CA LYS A 131 5.70 3.60 -3.93
C LYS A 131 5.46 4.60 -2.78
N TYR A 132 4.85 4.11 -1.71
CA TYR A 132 4.41 4.91 -0.57
C TYR A 132 5.45 5.02 0.55
N LEU A 133 6.55 4.27 0.50
CA LEU A 133 7.65 4.42 1.45
C LEU A 133 8.42 5.73 1.20
N ASN A 134 8.63 6.53 2.25
CA ASN A 134 9.33 7.81 2.12
C ASN A 134 10.84 7.64 2.01
N ASP A 135 11.41 6.73 2.80
CA ASP A 135 12.84 6.47 2.87
C ASP A 135 13.12 5.04 2.40
N LYS A 136 13.65 4.94 1.19
CA LYS A 136 13.96 3.64 0.55
C LYS A 136 15.08 2.90 1.27
N GLU A 137 15.98 3.58 1.99
CA GLU A 137 17.05 2.91 2.72
C GLU A 137 16.52 1.99 3.83
N GLN A 138 15.35 2.31 4.39
CA GLN A 138 14.68 1.46 5.38
C GLN A 138 14.30 0.10 4.81
N PHE A 139 14.10 -0.01 3.50
CA PHE A 139 13.88 -1.27 2.80
C PHE A 139 15.20 -1.86 2.30
N GLU A 140 16.04 -1.06 1.64
CA GLU A 140 17.25 -1.53 0.95
C GLU A 140 18.25 -2.21 1.90
N LYS A 141 18.55 -1.60 3.05
CA LYS A 141 19.48 -2.16 4.04
C LYS A 141 19.05 -3.55 4.55
N PRO A 142 17.83 -3.73 5.13
CA PRO A 142 17.40 -5.05 5.58
C PRO A 142 17.19 -6.03 4.41
N TYR A 143 16.77 -5.56 3.24
CA TYR A 143 16.62 -6.40 2.05
C TYR A 143 17.96 -6.99 1.60
N GLN A 144 19.00 -6.15 1.45
CA GLN A 144 20.35 -6.58 1.09
C GLN A 144 20.90 -7.60 2.08
N MET A 145 20.70 -7.36 3.39
CA MET A 145 21.14 -8.28 4.44
C MET A 145 20.43 -9.64 4.36
N LEU A 146 19.11 -9.66 4.19
CA LEU A 146 18.33 -10.89 4.04
C LEU A 146 18.73 -11.67 2.78
N LEU A 147 18.94 -10.96 1.66
CA LEU A 147 19.38 -11.54 0.41
C LEU A 147 20.79 -12.14 0.53
N ALA A 148 21.74 -11.44 1.15
CA ALA A 148 23.09 -11.94 1.37
C ALA A 148 23.10 -13.21 2.23
N ASN A 149 22.36 -13.21 3.34
CA ASN A 149 22.23 -14.38 4.22
C ASN A 149 21.67 -15.59 3.48
N ARG A 150 20.70 -15.38 2.58
CA ARG A 150 20.16 -16.44 1.74
C ARG A 150 21.20 -16.98 0.77
N LEU A 151 21.90 -16.11 0.05
CA LEU A 151 22.91 -16.52 -0.93
C LEU A 151 24.03 -17.32 -0.24
N LEU A 152 24.52 -16.84 0.90
CA LEU A 152 25.49 -17.57 1.72
C LEU A 152 24.96 -18.92 2.18
N GLY A 153 23.73 -18.97 2.70
CA GLY A 153 23.09 -20.22 3.12
C GLY A 153 22.96 -21.24 1.98
N LEU A 154 22.62 -20.79 0.77
CA LEU A 154 22.55 -21.66 -0.42
C LEU A 154 23.92 -22.19 -0.83
N ILE A 155 24.96 -21.35 -0.79
CA ILE A 155 26.33 -21.75 -1.11
C ILE A 155 26.83 -22.79 -0.10
N LEU A 156 26.66 -22.53 1.19
CA LEU A 156 27.11 -23.44 2.26
C LEU A 156 26.38 -24.79 2.22
N TYR A 157 25.06 -24.79 1.98
CA TYR A 157 24.28 -26.03 1.84
C TYR A 157 24.74 -26.87 0.65
N LYS A 158 25.06 -26.22 -0.48
CA LYS A 158 25.59 -26.91 -1.66
C LYS A 158 26.97 -27.52 -1.41
N SER A 159 27.87 -26.78 -0.77
CA SER A 159 29.21 -27.28 -0.43
C SER A 159 29.20 -28.45 0.57
N LEU A 160 28.18 -28.55 1.43
CA LEU A 160 27.99 -29.68 2.35
C LEU A 160 27.39 -30.92 1.67
N LEU A 161 26.66 -30.76 0.56
CA LEU A 161 26.12 -31.88 -0.23
C LEU A 161 27.11 -32.44 -1.24
N GLU A 162 28.13 -31.67 -1.61
CA GLU A 162 29.22 -32.09 -2.51
C GLU A 162 30.42 -32.70 -1.75
N CYS A 163 30.39 -32.74 -0.41
CA CYS A 163 31.32 -33.49 0.45
C CYS A 163 30.71 -34.84 0.86
#